data_AF-A0A259TW24-F1
#
_entry.id   AF-A0A259TW24-F1
#
_cell.length_a   1.000
_cell.length_b   1.000
_cell.length_c   1.000
_cell.angle_alpha   90.00
_cell.angle_beta   90.00
_cell.angle_gamma   90.00
#
_symmetry.space_group_name_H-M   'P 1'
#
loop_
_entity.id
_entity.type
_entity.pdbx_description
1 polymer ?
#
loop_
_entity_poly.entity_id
_entity_poly.type
_entity_poly.pdbx_seq_one_letter_code
_entity_poly.pdbx_strand_id
1 'polypeptide(L)'
;MDTISTGNHILRARVIRETPAPSMPSPSDDIILVPEHRYALARPRGVVGVGEIERVGRTVAFHEEWRPGFTEVWDMTASEGANIMPTDISRLNRLEDETRTQLEGSRTIVITPRSLELYSVQFYARLMRPRGRDVVGVRTREEAAEILGVDELAMPPYDEGS
;
A
#
# COMPACT_ATOMS: atom_id res chain seq x y z
N MET A 1 -61.73 38.28 7.94
CA MET A 1 -60.59 38.90 8.62
C MET A 1 -59.48 37.90 8.61
N ASP A 2 -58.50 38.19 7.78
CA ASP A 2 -57.27 37.44 7.56
C ASP A 2 -56.48 37.30 8.84
N THR A 3 -55.86 36.14 9.07
CA THR A 3 -54.42 36.11 9.41
C THR A 3 -53.82 34.71 9.23
N ILE A 4 -53.07 34.59 8.13
CA ILE A 4 -51.71 34.05 8.03
C ILE A 4 -51.48 32.57 8.41
N SER A 5 -51.47 31.78 7.33
CA SER A 5 -50.66 30.58 7.15
C SER A 5 -49.21 30.79 7.60
N THR A 6 -48.74 29.93 8.49
CA THR A 6 -47.30 29.67 8.63
C THR A 6 -47.09 28.17 8.47
N GLY A 7 -46.74 27.79 7.25
CA GLY A 7 -46.34 26.44 6.90
C GLY A 7 -45.16 26.02 7.76
N ASN A 8 -45.38 24.96 8.55
CA ASN A 8 -44.34 24.35 9.37
C ASN A 8 -43.42 23.55 8.44
N HIS A 9 -42.45 24.22 7.79
CA HIS A 9 -41.37 23.56 7.08
C HIS A 9 -40.43 22.93 8.10
N ILE A 10 -40.72 21.69 8.48
CA ILE A 10 -39.75 20.84 9.16
C ILE A 10 -38.65 20.51 8.14
N LEU A 11 -37.57 21.30 8.16
CA LEU A 11 -36.29 20.92 7.57
C LEU A 11 -35.80 19.66 8.30
N ARG A 12 -36.13 18.49 7.76
CA ARG A 12 -35.49 17.24 8.17
C ARG A 12 -34.03 17.31 7.74
N ALA A 13 -33.15 17.64 8.68
CA ALA A 13 -31.73 17.42 8.53
C ALA A 13 -31.53 15.92 8.20
N ARG A 14 -31.17 15.62 6.95
CA ARG A 14 -30.63 14.31 6.59
C ARG A 14 -29.30 14.23 7.33
N VAL A 15 -29.26 13.43 8.39
CA VAL A 15 -28.01 12.90 8.91
C VAL A 15 -27.37 12.19 7.72
N ILE A 16 -26.34 12.81 7.15
CA ILE A 16 -25.43 12.14 6.23
C ILE A 16 -24.82 11.06 7.12
N ARG A 17 -25.29 9.81 6.96
CA ARG A 17 -24.59 8.67 7.52
C ARG A 17 -23.20 8.73 6.92
N GLU A 18 -22.20 9.04 7.74
CA GLU A 18 -20.81 8.86 7.38
C GLU A 18 -20.69 7.46 6.79
N THR A 19 -20.23 7.39 5.54
CA THR A 19 -19.85 6.12 4.95
C THR A 19 -18.85 5.51 5.92
N PRO A 20 -19.09 4.32 6.49
CA PRO A 20 -18.09 3.69 7.34
C PRO A 20 -16.81 3.60 6.53
N ALA A 21 -15.68 3.99 7.12
CA ALA A 21 -14.37 3.73 6.54
C ALA A 21 -14.35 2.25 6.09
N PRO A 22 -13.81 1.94 4.90
CA PRO A 22 -13.75 0.57 4.44
C PRO A 22 -13.11 -0.27 5.55
N SER A 23 -13.86 -1.24 6.07
CA SER A 23 -13.36 -2.15 7.10
C SER A 23 -12.11 -2.82 6.56
N MET A 24 -11.00 -2.63 7.27
CA MET A 24 -9.67 -3.11 6.90
C MET A 24 -9.72 -4.62 6.61
N PRO A 25 -9.12 -5.10 5.51
CA PRO A 25 -8.83 -6.53 5.39
C PRO A 25 -7.95 -6.94 6.57
N SER A 26 -8.23 -8.09 7.19
CA SER A 26 -7.34 -8.68 8.20
C SER A 26 -5.92 -8.77 7.65
N PRO A 27 -4.87 -8.52 8.47
CA PRO A 27 -3.49 -8.71 8.03
C PRO A 27 -3.37 -10.14 7.54
N SER A 28 -3.09 -10.27 6.25
CA SER A 28 -2.79 -11.56 5.63
C SER A 28 -1.41 -12.01 6.07
N ASP A 29 -1.18 -13.32 6.10
CA ASP A 29 0.09 -13.93 6.55
C ASP A 29 1.33 -13.48 5.74
N ASP A 30 1.13 -12.71 4.67
CA ASP A 30 2.16 -12.14 3.82
C ASP A 30 2.48 -10.67 4.10
N ILE A 31 1.84 -10.00 5.06
CA ILE A 31 2.17 -8.63 5.47
C ILE A 31 2.54 -8.58 6.95
N ILE A 32 3.72 -8.03 7.26
CA ILE A 32 4.13 -7.68 8.63
C ILE A 32 4.33 -6.17 8.72
N LEU A 33 3.84 -5.57 9.80
CA LEU A 33 4.26 -4.22 10.19
C LEU A 33 5.27 -4.31 11.32
N VAL A 34 6.29 -3.46 11.24
CA VAL A 34 7.39 -3.37 12.20
C VAL A 34 7.49 -1.90 12.65
N PRO A 35 6.57 -1.43 13.52
CA PRO A 35 6.44 -0.02 13.88
C PRO A 35 7.70 0.58 14.51
N GLU A 36 8.46 -0.20 15.27
CA GLU A 36 9.71 0.19 15.92
C GLU A 36 10.79 0.59 14.90
N HIS A 37 10.80 -0.07 13.74
CA HIS A 37 11.71 0.21 12.62
C HIS A 37 11.04 0.95 11.48
N ARG A 38 9.76 1.32 11.64
CA ARG A 38 8.96 2.10 10.68
C ARG A 38 8.94 1.52 9.28
N TYR A 39 8.69 0.21 9.16
CA TYR A 39 8.44 -0.40 7.86
C TYR A 39 7.29 -1.40 7.89
N ALA A 40 6.73 -1.64 6.72
CA ALA A 40 5.83 -2.75 6.47
C ALA A 40 6.47 -3.65 5.40
N LEU A 41 6.51 -4.96 5.64
CA LEU A 41 7.01 -5.95 4.70
C LEU A 41 5.85 -6.75 4.12
N ALA A 42 5.69 -6.70 2.81
CA ALA A 42 4.83 -7.59 2.04
C ALA A 42 5.68 -8.65 1.33
N ARG A 43 5.33 -9.93 1.46
CA ARG A 43 6.03 -11.06 0.83
C ARG A 43 5.05 -11.93 0.01
N PRO A 44 4.57 -11.42 -1.13
CA PRO A 44 3.59 -12.14 -1.93
C PRO A 44 4.16 -13.44 -2.52
N ARG A 45 3.27 -14.40 -2.75
CA ARG A 45 3.56 -15.70 -3.39
C ARG A 45 2.83 -15.81 -4.73
N GLY A 46 3.35 -16.63 -5.63
CA GLY A 46 2.76 -16.81 -6.97
C GLY A 46 2.88 -15.56 -7.84
N VAL A 47 1.99 -15.42 -8.83
CA VAL A 47 1.99 -14.26 -9.74
C VAL A 47 1.31 -13.06 -9.10
N VAL A 48 2.04 -11.96 -8.94
CA VAL A 48 1.54 -10.71 -8.36
C VAL A 48 0.82 -9.89 -9.42
N GLY A 49 -0.50 -9.82 -9.31
CA GLY A 49 -1.35 -8.98 -10.16
C GLY A 49 -1.73 -7.65 -9.51
N VAL A 50 -2.40 -6.78 -10.27
CA VAL A 50 -2.86 -5.47 -9.76
C VAL A 50 -3.78 -5.57 -8.54
N GLY A 51 -4.60 -6.62 -8.45
CA GLY A 51 -5.49 -6.82 -7.30
C GLY A 51 -4.72 -7.03 -6.01
N GLU A 52 -3.57 -7.70 -6.09
CA GLU A 52 -2.69 -7.92 -4.96
C GLU A 52 -1.97 -6.63 -4.55
N ILE A 53 -1.51 -5.86 -5.54
CA ILE A 53 -0.93 -4.53 -5.30
C ILE A 53 -1.92 -3.61 -4.60
N GLU A 54 -3.15 -3.57 -5.08
CA GLU A 54 -4.24 -2.81 -4.49
C GLU A 54 -4.58 -3.25 -3.06
N ARG A 55 -4.60 -4.56 -2.81
CA ARG A 55 -4.89 -5.11 -1.50
C ARG A 55 -3.81 -4.74 -0.49
N VAL A 56 -2.55 -5.05 -0.79
CA VAL A 56 -1.41 -4.75 0.09
C VAL A 56 -1.26 -3.25 0.27
N GLY A 57 -1.31 -2.47 -0.81
CA GLY A 57 -1.15 -1.01 -0.76
C GLY A 57 -2.17 -0.35 0.17
N ARG A 58 -3.44 -0.75 0.10
CA ARG A 58 -4.47 -0.27 1.05
C ARG A 58 -4.23 -0.76 2.46
N THR A 59 -3.89 -2.04 2.63
CA THR A 59 -3.66 -2.64 3.95
C THR A 59 -2.55 -1.90 4.68
N VAL A 60 -1.46 -1.57 3.99
CA VAL A 60 -0.32 -0.85 4.55
C VAL A 60 -0.67 0.63 4.78
N ALA A 61 -1.18 1.33 3.77
CA ALA A 61 -1.47 2.76 3.86
C ALA A 61 -2.49 3.12 4.95
N PHE A 62 -3.46 2.25 5.19
CA PHE A 62 -4.54 2.48 6.16
C PHE A 62 -4.37 1.69 7.46
N HIS A 63 -3.22 1.04 7.68
CA HIS A 63 -2.96 0.37 8.95
C HIS A 63 -2.92 1.37 10.11
N GLU A 64 -3.47 1.01 11.28
CA GLU A 64 -3.56 1.92 12.43
C GLU A 64 -2.19 2.36 12.98
N GLU A 65 -1.19 1.49 12.83
CA GLU A 65 0.19 1.76 13.23
C GLU A 65 1.00 2.50 12.15
N TRP A 66 0.47 2.63 10.94
CA TRP A 66 1.14 3.34 9.85
C TRP A 66 1.26 4.83 10.17
N ARG A 67 2.46 5.37 9.97
CA ARG A 67 2.76 6.79 10.22
C ARG A 67 3.59 7.37 9.08
N PRO A 68 3.50 8.69 8.84
CA PRO A 68 4.35 9.36 7.86
C PRO A 68 5.83 9.02 8.07
N GLY A 69 6.52 8.74 6.97
CA GLY A 69 7.92 8.31 6.95
C GLY A 69 8.15 6.80 7.14
N PHE A 70 7.10 5.98 7.12
CA PHE A 70 7.27 4.53 7.02
C PHE A 70 7.79 4.12 5.64
N THR A 71 8.48 2.98 5.59
CA THR A 71 8.95 2.35 4.35
C THR A 71 8.09 1.14 4.01
N GLU A 72 7.59 1.08 2.77
CA GLU A 72 6.98 -0.12 2.21
C GLU A 72 8.06 -1.02 1.63
N VAL A 73 8.12 -2.27 2.06
CA VAL A 73 9.06 -3.27 1.56
C VAL A 73 8.29 -4.37 0.85
N TRP A 74 8.64 -4.64 -0.40
CA TRP A 74 8.06 -5.68 -1.24
C TRP A 74 9.09 -6.77 -1.48
N ASP A 75 9.03 -7.87 -0.73
CA ASP A 75 9.87 -9.05 -0.96
C ASP A 75 9.26 -9.97 -2.03
N MET A 76 9.70 -9.76 -3.27
CA MET A 76 9.26 -10.53 -4.43
C MET A 76 10.04 -11.85 -4.60
N THR A 77 10.94 -12.21 -3.68
CA THR A 77 11.77 -13.43 -3.79
C THR A 77 10.95 -14.71 -3.79
N ALA A 78 9.78 -14.71 -3.16
CA ALA A 78 8.85 -15.84 -3.12
C ALA A 78 7.76 -15.78 -4.21
N SER A 79 7.68 -14.70 -4.98
CA SER A 79 6.73 -14.58 -6.09
C SER A 79 7.23 -15.34 -7.32
N GLU A 80 6.35 -15.70 -8.23
CA GLU A 80 6.70 -16.19 -9.58
C GLU A 80 6.96 -15.02 -10.55
N GLY A 81 6.54 -13.82 -10.17
CA GLY A 81 6.79 -12.56 -10.82
C GLY A 81 5.59 -11.62 -10.77
N ALA A 82 5.66 -10.49 -11.47
CA ALA A 82 4.55 -9.54 -11.57
C ALA A 82 3.86 -9.58 -12.94
N ASN A 83 2.53 -9.55 -12.94
CA ASN A 83 1.71 -9.49 -14.14
C ASN A 83 0.80 -8.26 -14.11
N ILE A 84 1.31 -7.14 -14.63
CA ILE A 84 0.61 -5.86 -14.69
C ILE A 84 0.38 -5.50 -16.15
N MET A 85 -0.89 -5.38 -16.55
CA MET A 85 -1.27 -5.08 -17.92
C MET A 85 -1.49 -3.57 -18.12
N PRO A 86 -1.38 -3.05 -19.36
CA PRO A 86 -1.71 -1.65 -19.63
C PRO A 86 -3.13 -1.25 -19.18
N THR A 87 -4.08 -2.17 -19.22
CA THR A 87 -5.46 -1.96 -18.74
C THR A 87 -5.56 -1.73 -17.23
N ASP A 88 -4.52 -2.10 -16.47
CA ASP A 88 -4.47 -1.93 -15.01
C ASP A 88 -3.98 -0.54 -14.58
N ILE A 89 -3.46 0.27 -15.51
CA ILE A 89 -2.90 1.59 -15.20
C ILE A 89 -3.94 2.50 -14.53
N SER A 90 -5.19 2.50 -14.98
CA SER A 90 -6.25 3.32 -14.36
C SER A 90 -6.55 2.90 -12.93
N ARG A 91 -6.39 1.61 -12.61
CA ARG A 91 -6.57 1.06 -11.27
C ARG A 91 -5.41 1.45 -10.35
N LEU A 92 -4.18 1.29 -10.83
CA LEU A 92 -2.98 1.72 -10.11
C LEU A 92 -2.99 3.23 -9.85
N ASN A 93 -3.35 4.05 -10.83
CA ASN A 93 -3.47 5.50 -10.61
C ASN A 93 -4.52 5.84 -9.54
N ARG A 94 -5.65 5.12 -9.53
CA ARG A 94 -6.68 5.31 -8.49
C ARG A 94 -6.15 4.92 -7.11
N LEU A 95 -5.42 3.81 -7.01
CA LEU A 95 -4.78 3.40 -5.76
C LEU A 95 -3.81 4.48 -5.28
N GLU A 96 -2.91 4.95 -6.15
CA GLU A 96 -1.94 6.01 -5.81
C GLU A 96 -2.62 7.30 -5.35
N ASP A 97 -3.72 7.71 -5.99
CA ASP A 97 -4.48 8.89 -5.58
C ASP A 97 -5.21 8.68 -4.24
N GLU A 98 -5.75 7.48 -4.02
CA GLU A 98 -6.44 7.06 -2.80
C GLU A 98 -5.51 7.04 -1.58
N THR A 99 -4.30 6.51 -1.73
CA THR A 99 -3.33 6.33 -0.63
C THR A 99 -2.33 7.47 -0.52
N ARG A 100 -2.42 8.50 -1.38
CA ARG A 100 -1.41 9.57 -1.49
C ARG A 100 -1.06 10.23 -0.15
N THR A 101 -2.08 10.61 0.63
CA THR A 101 -1.87 11.34 1.89
C THR A 101 -1.21 10.45 2.95
N GLN A 102 -1.56 9.18 2.98
CA GLN A 102 -1.01 8.20 3.93
C GLN A 102 0.44 7.85 3.59
N LEU A 103 0.75 7.76 2.30
CA LEU A 103 2.07 7.37 1.79
C LEU A 103 2.95 8.58 1.45
N GLU A 104 2.56 9.80 1.82
CA GLU A 104 3.36 10.99 1.58
C GLU A 104 4.70 10.92 2.33
N GLY A 105 5.81 11.14 1.61
CA GLY A 105 7.16 11.02 2.17
C GLY A 105 7.58 9.59 2.51
N SER A 106 6.79 8.58 2.15
CA SER A 106 7.20 7.17 2.26
C SER A 106 8.26 6.81 1.22
N ARG A 107 9.02 5.77 1.55
CA ARG A 107 9.90 5.07 0.62
C ARG A 107 9.29 3.71 0.29
N THR A 108 9.50 3.23 -0.93
CA THR A 108 9.24 1.85 -1.34
C THR A 108 10.54 1.14 -1.69
N ILE A 109 10.80 -0.01 -1.08
CA ILE A 109 11.90 -0.92 -1.42
C ILE A 109 11.29 -2.16 -2.08
N VAL A 110 11.76 -2.52 -3.27
CA VAL A 110 11.36 -3.76 -3.95
C VAL A 110 12.56 -4.69 -4.02
N ILE A 111 12.44 -5.86 -3.37
CA ILE A 111 13.47 -6.89 -3.32
C ILE A 111 13.15 -7.92 -4.39
N THR A 112 14.01 -8.05 -5.40
CA THR A 112 13.85 -9.08 -6.43
C THR A 112 15.20 -9.48 -7.05
N PRO A 113 15.47 -10.80 -7.18
CA PRO A 113 16.68 -11.27 -7.87
C PRO A 113 16.57 -11.13 -9.39
N ARG A 114 15.37 -10.87 -9.94
CA ARG A 114 15.09 -10.87 -11.38
C ARG A 114 15.44 -9.54 -12.02
N SER A 115 16.38 -9.56 -12.95
CA SER A 115 16.88 -8.33 -13.61
C SER A 115 15.80 -7.53 -14.33
N LEU A 116 14.81 -8.18 -14.94
CA LEU A 116 13.72 -7.47 -15.63
C LEU A 116 12.79 -6.76 -14.64
N GLU A 117 12.53 -7.35 -13.48
CA GLU A 117 11.73 -6.70 -12.43
C GLU A 117 12.47 -5.51 -11.84
N LEU A 118 13.77 -5.63 -11.56
CA LEU A 118 14.59 -4.50 -11.13
C LEU A 118 14.55 -3.34 -12.14
N TYR A 119 14.63 -3.65 -13.44
CA TYR A 119 14.51 -2.62 -14.48
C TYR A 119 13.13 -1.93 -14.45
N SER A 120 12.06 -2.70 -14.27
CA SER A 120 10.70 -2.16 -14.13
C SER A 120 10.57 -1.27 -12.88
N VAL A 121 11.20 -1.63 -11.77
CA VAL A 121 11.23 -0.80 -10.55
C VAL A 121 11.91 0.54 -10.81
N GLN A 122 13.01 0.57 -11.57
CA GLN A 122 13.66 1.83 -11.96
C GLN A 122 12.76 2.74 -12.80
N PHE A 123 11.93 2.15 -13.66
CA PHE A 123 10.93 2.91 -14.42
C PHE A 123 9.83 3.45 -13.50
N TYR A 124 9.28 2.62 -12.62
CA TYR A 124 8.28 3.04 -11.62
C TYR A 124 8.83 4.15 -10.70
N ALA A 125 10.08 4.05 -10.26
CA ALA A 125 10.76 5.08 -9.47
C ALA A 125 10.79 6.45 -10.16
N ARG A 126 11.01 6.48 -11.48
CA ARG A 126 10.96 7.74 -12.25
C ARG A 126 9.55 8.34 -12.30
N LEU A 127 8.51 7.50 -12.36
CA LEU A 127 7.11 7.94 -12.35
C LEU A 127 6.67 8.45 -10.98
N MET A 128 7.23 7.92 -9.90
CA MET A 128 6.88 8.26 -8.53
C MET A 128 7.62 9.47 -7.97
N ARG A 129 8.82 9.77 -8.48
CA ARG A 129 9.63 10.91 -8.03
C ARG A 129 8.88 12.25 -8.04
N PRO A 130 8.10 12.64 -9.07
CA PRO A 130 7.31 13.89 -9.04
C PRO A 130 6.21 13.92 -7.97
N ARG A 131 5.84 12.76 -7.42
CA ARG A 131 4.86 12.61 -6.33
C ARG A 131 5.52 12.58 -4.95
N GLY A 132 6.83 12.83 -4.85
CA GLY A 132 7.55 12.86 -3.59
C GLY A 132 7.78 11.50 -2.94
N ARG A 133 7.54 10.40 -3.67
CA ARG A 133 7.82 9.03 -3.21
C ARG A 133 9.18 8.57 -3.75
N ASP A 134 9.98 8.01 -2.86
CA ASP A 134 11.26 7.40 -3.19
C ASP A 134 11.05 5.90 -3.42
N VAL A 135 11.52 5.37 -4.55
CA VAL A 135 11.40 3.94 -4.86
C VAL A 135 12.75 3.40 -5.25
N VAL A 136 13.16 2.31 -4.62
CA VAL A 136 14.43 1.63 -4.88
C VAL A 136 14.20 0.14 -5.10
N GLY A 137 14.89 -0.41 -6.10
CA GLY A 137 14.95 -1.85 -6.33
C GLY A 137 16.28 -2.40 -5.84
N VAL A 138 16.23 -3.49 -5.09
CA VAL A 138 17.40 -4.21 -4.55
C VAL A 138 17.30 -5.69 -4.87
N ARG A 139 18.44 -6.39 -4.92
CA ARG A 139 18.53 -7.82 -5.23
C ARG A 139 18.28 -8.70 -4.03
N THR A 140 18.66 -8.25 -2.84
CA THR A 140 18.66 -9.10 -1.66
C THR A 140 18.00 -8.43 -0.45
N ARG A 141 17.67 -9.24 0.56
CA ARG A 141 17.08 -8.74 1.82
C ARG A 141 18.11 -7.99 2.65
N GLU A 142 19.37 -8.38 2.54
CA GLU A 142 20.49 -7.73 3.22
C GLU A 142 20.67 -6.29 2.71
N GLU A 143 20.58 -6.07 1.39
CA GLU A 143 20.59 -4.72 0.80
C GLU A 143 19.40 -3.88 1.28
N ALA A 144 18.21 -4.48 1.42
CA ALA A 144 17.05 -3.79 1.98
C ALA A 144 17.23 -3.44 3.47
N ALA A 145 17.77 -4.37 4.26
CA ALA A 145 18.05 -4.19 5.68
C ALA A 145 19.08 -3.05 5.90
N GLU A 146 20.12 -2.99 5.07
CA GLU A 146 21.10 -1.88 5.06
C GLU A 146 20.43 -0.52 4.82
N ILE A 147 19.53 -0.43 3.84
CA ILE A 147 18.79 0.79 3.53
C ILE A 147 17.87 1.21 4.68
N LEU A 148 17.29 0.25 5.41
CA LEU A 148 16.43 0.47 6.57
C LEU A 148 17.21 0.76 7.86
N GLY A 149 18.51 0.43 7.90
CA GLY A 149 19.32 0.53 9.12
C GLY A 149 18.93 -0.50 10.19
N VAL A 150 18.56 -1.71 9.77
CA VAL A 150 18.23 -2.85 10.64
C VAL A 150 19.19 -4.01 10.40
N ASP A 151 19.35 -4.90 11.39
CA ASP A 151 20.24 -6.05 11.26
C ASP A 151 19.69 -7.10 10.27
N GLU A 152 18.38 -7.34 10.32
CA GLU A 152 17.66 -8.24 9.42
C GLU A 152 16.21 -7.82 9.23
N LEU A 153 15.58 -8.23 8.12
CA LEU A 153 14.15 -8.04 7.91
C LEU A 153 13.35 -9.04 8.75
N ALA A 154 12.28 -8.57 9.39
CA ALA A 154 11.29 -9.45 10.00
C ALA A 154 10.71 -10.37 8.92
N MET A 155 10.62 -11.66 9.18
CA MET A 155 10.09 -12.63 8.22
C MET A 155 8.76 -13.19 8.73
N PRO A 156 7.73 -13.32 7.87
CA PRO A 156 6.53 -14.04 8.26
C PRO A 156 6.89 -15.49 8.55
N PRO A 157 6.25 -16.12 9.55
CA PRO A 157 6.53 -17.50 9.90
C PRO A 157 6.39 -18.38 8.66
N TYR A 158 7.39 -19.24 8.44
CA TYR A 158 7.34 -20.23 7.38
C TYR A 158 6.34 -21.32 7.78
N ASP A 159 5.25 -21.47 7.02
CA ASP A 159 4.53 -22.74 6.99
C ASP A 159 5.38 -23.72 6.15
N GLU A 160 6.18 -24.54 6.84
CA GLU A 160 6.73 -25.75 6.26
C GLU A 160 5.60 -26.77 6.05
N GLY A 161 4.88 -26.68 4.93
CA GLY A 161 3.93 -27.73 4.57
C GLY A 161 2.85 -27.34 3.58
N SER A 162 3.06 -27.65 2.31
CA SER A 162 1.99 -28.00 1.36
C SER A 162 2.55 -28.96 0.31
#